data_AF-V9H851-F1
#
_entry.id   AF-V9H851-F1
#
_cell.length_a   1.000
_cell.length_b   1.000
_cell.length_c   1.000
_cell.angle_alpha   90.00
_cell.angle_beta   90.00
_cell.angle_gamma   90.00
#
_symmetry.space_group_name_H-M   'P 1'
#
loop_
_entity.id
_entity.type
_entity.pdbx_description
1 polymer ?
#
loop_
_entity_poly.entity_id
_entity_poly.type
_entity_poly.pdbx_seq_one_letter_code
_entity_poly.pdbx_strand_id
1 'polypeptide(L)'
;MNEDILYTPDEIAQKLKITKSTVYEMIKRGDLDAHRMGKHLRISKSQFEIYLLKSKGYENSYEATLISEDEETFALIDSVKIQVSTELEGNVRISIRPEDIILSKGTFISSARNVHKGIVTDIILDGNSAKVVLDIGIPLVALITKKSLNEMAIENGLELYSIFKTMSVKVYK
;
A
#
# COMPACT_ATOMS: atom_id res chain seq x y z
N MET A 1 -11.93 -23.05 -2.04
CA MET A 1 -10.80 -22.73 -1.14
C MET A 1 -9.59 -22.58 -2.05
N ASN A 2 -9.05 -21.37 -2.22
CA ASN A 2 -7.71 -21.29 -2.82
C ASN A 2 -6.75 -21.64 -1.69
N GLU A 3 -6.07 -22.77 -1.81
CA GLU A 3 -4.93 -23.08 -0.97
C GLU A 3 -3.87 -22.05 -1.30
N ASP A 4 -3.60 -21.16 -0.35
CA ASP A 4 -2.54 -20.19 -0.50
C ASP A 4 -1.20 -20.95 -0.52
N ILE A 5 -0.36 -20.66 -1.52
CA ILE A 5 0.91 -21.38 -1.69
C ILE A 5 1.78 -21.06 -0.48
N LEU A 6 2.28 -22.10 0.19
CA LEU A 6 3.11 -21.96 1.38
C LEU A 6 4.57 -22.27 1.08
N TYR A 7 5.45 -21.34 1.43
CA TYR A 7 6.90 -21.48 1.35
C TYR A 7 7.51 -21.79 2.72
N THR A 8 8.60 -22.53 2.69
CA THR A 8 9.53 -22.69 3.81
C THR A 8 10.50 -21.51 3.88
N PRO A 9 11.14 -21.26 5.04
CA PRO A 9 12.21 -20.28 5.14
C PRO A 9 13.36 -20.51 4.14
N ASP A 10 13.66 -21.77 3.78
CA ASP A 10 14.69 -22.10 2.79
C ASP A 10 14.29 -21.66 1.38
N GLU A 11 13.03 -21.88 0.98
CA GLU A 11 12.54 -21.45 -0.34
C GLU A 11 12.50 -19.92 -0.46
N ILE A 12 12.12 -19.22 0.61
CA ILE A 12 12.19 -17.75 0.66
C ILE A 12 13.65 -17.28 0.53
N ALA A 13 14.59 -17.93 1.24
CA ALA A 13 16.00 -17.61 1.18
C ALA A 13 16.55 -17.73 -0.26
N GLN A 14 16.18 -18.79 -0.98
CA GLN A 14 16.55 -18.99 -2.37
C GLN A 14 15.97 -17.91 -3.30
N LYS A 15 14.67 -17.56 -3.13
CA LYS A 15 14.00 -16.52 -3.92
C LYS A 15 14.63 -15.15 -3.73
N LEU A 16 14.96 -14.81 -2.48
CA LEU A 16 15.59 -13.53 -2.11
C LEU A 16 17.10 -13.51 -2.31
N LYS A 17 17.72 -14.66 -2.60
CA LYS A 17 19.18 -14.84 -2.68
C LYS A 17 19.91 -14.39 -1.40
N ILE A 18 19.35 -14.76 -0.25
CA ILE A 18 19.91 -14.51 1.09
C ILE A 18 20.06 -15.82 1.87
N THR A 19 20.64 -15.77 3.07
CA THR A 19 20.77 -16.96 3.90
C THR A 19 19.46 -17.30 4.62
N LYS A 20 19.24 -18.59 4.92
CA LYS A 20 18.12 -19.05 5.76
C LYS A 20 18.10 -18.33 7.12
N SER A 21 19.27 -18.09 7.72
CA SER A 21 19.41 -17.37 8.99
C SER A 21 18.84 -15.95 8.89
N THR A 22 19.14 -15.24 7.80
CA THR A 22 18.60 -13.90 7.54
C THR A 22 17.08 -13.92 7.45
N VAL A 23 16.48 -14.94 6.80
CA VAL A 23 15.01 -15.09 6.75
C VAL A 23 14.41 -15.25 8.16
N TYR A 24 15.04 -16.03 9.04
CA TYR A 24 14.59 -16.13 10.44
C TYR A 24 14.72 -14.81 11.20
N GLU A 25 15.79 -14.04 10.96
CA GLU A 25 15.95 -12.72 11.56
C GLU A 25 14.87 -11.74 11.10
N MET A 26 14.55 -11.73 9.81
CA MET A 26 13.47 -10.90 9.23
C MET A 26 12.12 -11.24 9.88
N ILE A 27 11.81 -12.53 10.05
CA ILE A 27 10.59 -12.97 10.74
C ILE A 27 10.61 -12.52 12.20
N LYS A 28 11.74 -12.64 12.89
CA LYS A 28 11.88 -12.25 14.31
C LYS A 28 11.70 -10.74 14.52
N ARG A 29 12.14 -9.91 13.56
CA ARG A 29 12.01 -8.45 13.60
C ARG A 29 10.62 -7.97 13.16
N GLY A 30 9.82 -8.83 12.54
CA GLY A 30 8.49 -8.50 12.01
C GLY A 30 8.50 -7.94 10.59
N ASP A 31 9.63 -8.02 9.89
CA ASP A 31 9.75 -7.55 8.51
C ASP A 31 9.02 -8.49 7.54
N LEU A 32 9.06 -9.80 7.83
CA LEU A 32 8.40 -10.85 7.04
C LEU A 32 7.45 -11.66 7.92
N ASP A 33 6.16 -11.64 7.58
CA ASP A 33 5.17 -12.41 8.30
C ASP A 33 5.31 -13.91 8.01
N ALA A 34 5.10 -14.72 9.05
CA ALA A 34 5.13 -16.17 8.96
C ALA A 34 4.17 -16.80 9.99
N HIS A 35 3.68 -18.00 9.69
CA HIS A 35 2.82 -18.77 10.57
C HIS A 35 3.46 -20.09 10.98
N ARG A 36 3.15 -20.56 12.20
CA ARG A 36 3.54 -21.90 12.65
C ARG A 36 2.53 -22.91 12.14
N MET A 37 3.04 -23.94 11.47
CA MET A 37 2.30 -25.14 11.12
C MET A 37 3.01 -26.34 11.74
N GLY A 38 2.46 -26.81 12.86
CA GLY A 38 3.13 -27.78 13.72
C GLY A 38 4.46 -27.24 14.24
N LYS A 39 5.56 -27.97 13.98
CA LYS A 39 6.92 -27.60 14.41
C LYS A 39 7.64 -26.67 13.43
N HIS A 40 7.05 -26.38 12.27
CA HIS A 40 7.72 -25.64 11.20
C HIS A 40 7.07 -24.28 10.95
N LEU A 41 7.87 -23.31 10.51
CA LEU A 41 7.36 -22.05 9.98
C LEU A 41 6.99 -22.21 8.51
N ARG A 42 5.95 -21.48 8.11
CA ARG A 42 5.49 -21.31 6.73
C ARG A 42 5.21 -19.85 6.45
N ILE A 43 5.53 -19.42 5.25
CA ILE A 43 5.30 -18.07 4.73
C ILE A 43 4.35 -18.22 3.55
N SER A 44 3.18 -17.60 3.58
CA SER A 44 2.29 -17.66 2.42
C SER A 44 2.84 -16.83 1.27
N LYS A 45 2.37 -17.12 0.06
CA LYS A 45 2.69 -16.31 -1.11
C LYS A 45 2.23 -14.86 -0.93
N SER A 46 1.03 -14.64 -0.40
CA SER A 46 0.53 -13.29 -0.08
C SER A 46 1.47 -12.53 0.85
N GLN A 47 1.95 -13.17 1.92
CA GLN A 47 2.88 -12.56 2.87
C GLN A 47 4.20 -12.18 2.22
N PHE A 48 4.73 -13.07 1.38
CA PHE A 48 5.95 -12.79 0.65
C PHE A 48 5.77 -11.62 -0.33
N GLU A 49 4.65 -11.56 -1.06
CA GLU A 49 4.35 -10.45 -1.97
C GLU A 49 4.14 -9.13 -1.21
N ILE A 50 3.47 -9.15 -0.06
CA ILE A 50 3.33 -7.97 0.82
C ILE A 50 4.70 -7.47 1.30
N TYR A 51 5.61 -8.39 1.69
CA TYR A 51 6.99 -8.02 2.03
C TYR A 51 7.68 -7.34 0.85
N LEU A 52 7.55 -7.89 -0.36
CA LEU A 52 8.14 -7.30 -1.55
C LEU A 52 7.59 -5.90 -1.85
N LEU A 53 6.28 -5.65 -1.67
CA LEU A 53 5.71 -4.30 -1.80
C LEU A 53 6.38 -3.31 -0.83
N LYS A 54 6.49 -3.68 0.45
CA LYS A 54 7.14 -2.83 1.46
C LYS A 54 8.59 -2.55 1.08
N SER A 55 9.34 -3.57 0.65
CA SER A 55 10.73 -3.41 0.22
C SER A 55 10.90 -2.54 -1.04
N LYS A 56 9.87 -2.48 -1.89
CA LYS A 56 9.82 -1.58 -3.06
C LYS A 56 9.47 -0.13 -2.67
N GLY A 57 9.20 0.14 -1.39
CA GLY A 57 8.81 1.46 -0.88
C GLY A 57 7.32 1.76 -0.99
N TYR A 58 6.47 0.77 -1.27
CA TYR A 58 5.02 0.95 -1.41
C TYR A 58 4.31 0.93 -0.04
N GLU A 59 4.71 1.83 0.86
CA GLU A 59 4.14 1.98 2.20
C GLU A 59 3.23 3.22 2.33
N ASN A 60 2.86 3.82 1.19
CA ASN A 60 2.17 5.11 1.12
C ASN A 60 2.86 6.19 1.95
N SER A 61 4.19 6.17 1.99
CA SER A 61 4.98 7.13 2.73
C SER A 61 5.96 7.82 1.80
N TYR A 62 5.91 9.14 1.77
CA TYR A 62 6.57 9.96 0.76
C TYR A 62 7.24 11.15 1.40
N GLU A 63 8.41 11.53 0.89
CA GLU A 63 8.97 12.85 1.12
C GLU A 63 8.20 13.86 0.27
N ALA A 64 7.89 15.02 0.83
CA ALA A 64 7.09 16.04 0.18
C ALA A 64 7.54 17.45 0.60
N THR A 65 7.27 18.43 -0.24
CA THR A 65 7.36 19.84 0.13
C THR A 65 5.96 20.40 0.31
N LEU A 66 5.70 21.05 1.44
CA LEU A 66 4.42 21.71 1.68
C LEU A 66 4.33 23.03 0.90
N ILE A 67 3.23 23.20 0.17
CA ILE A 67 2.88 24.41 -0.56
C ILE A 67 1.47 24.86 -0.13
N SER A 68 1.23 26.16 -0.13
CA SER A 68 -0.07 26.75 0.21
C SER A 68 -0.65 27.45 -1.01
N GLU A 69 -1.89 27.11 -1.36
CA GLU A 69 -2.66 27.67 -2.49
C GLU A 69 -4.11 27.88 -2.02
N ASP A 70 -4.68 29.07 -2.23
CA ASP A 70 -6.09 29.38 -1.93
C ASP A 70 -6.56 28.98 -0.51
N GLU A 71 -5.75 29.28 0.52
CA GLU A 71 -5.98 28.91 1.93
C GLU A 71 -5.94 27.39 2.23
N GLU A 72 -5.55 26.57 1.25
CA GLU A 72 -5.37 25.14 1.40
C GLU A 72 -3.88 24.76 1.36
N THR A 73 -3.52 23.70 2.09
CA THR A 73 -2.15 23.18 2.14
C THR A 73 -2.04 21.86 1.38
N PHE A 74 -1.03 21.75 0.52
CA PHE A 74 -0.75 20.56 -0.26
C PHE A 74 0.67 20.06 0.02
N ALA A 75 0.81 18.74 0.12
CA ALA A 75 2.08 18.04 0.04
C ALA A 75 2.36 17.74 -1.43
N LEU A 76 3.40 18.36 -1.99
CA LEU A 76 3.87 18.11 -3.35
C LEU A 76 4.89 16.97 -3.35
N ILE A 77 4.57 15.90 -4.09
CA ILE A 77 5.43 14.71 -4.28
C ILE A 77 5.58 14.52 -5.79
N ASP A 78 6.78 14.73 -6.32
CA ASP A 78 7.02 14.81 -7.76
C ASP A 78 6.02 15.77 -8.43
N SER A 79 5.08 15.25 -9.23
CA SER A 79 3.99 16.03 -9.88
C SER A 79 2.63 15.90 -9.19
N VAL A 80 2.53 15.12 -8.11
CA VAL A 80 1.27 14.82 -7.41
C VAL A 80 1.10 15.77 -6.22
N LYS A 81 -0.03 16.48 -6.18
CA LYS A 81 -0.43 17.31 -5.05
C LYS A 81 -1.43 16.56 -4.19
N ILE A 82 -1.06 16.26 -2.94
CA ILE A 82 -1.97 15.66 -1.96
C ILE A 82 -2.36 16.73 -0.95
N GLN A 83 -3.64 17.04 -0.82
CA GLN A 83 -4.13 17.97 0.17
C GLN A 83 -3.95 17.39 1.58
N VAL A 84 -3.41 18.22 2.49
CA VAL A 84 -3.13 17.88 3.88
C VAL A 84 -3.67 18.95 4.82
N SER A 85 -3.88 18.57 6.09
CA SER A 85 -4.37 19.47 7.14
C SER A 85 -3.28 19.58 8.20
N THR A 86 -2.40 20.57 8.06
CA THR A 86 -1.24 20.75 8.94
C THR A 86 -0.84 22.23 9.01
N GLU A 87 -0.28 22.63 10.14
CA GLU A 87 0.35 23.94 10.37
C GLU A 87 1.88 23.90 10.12
N LEU A 88 2.42 22.73 9.72
CA LEU A 88 3.83 22.60 9.38
C LEU A 88 4.15 23.29 8.05
N GLU A 89 5.43 23.60 7.86
CA GLU A 89 5.96 24.23 6.65
C GLU A 89 7.25 23.55 6.20
N GLY A 90 7.56 23.68 4.91
CA GLY A 90 8.80 23.19 4.30
C GLY A 90 8.75 21.71 3.92
N ASN A 91 9.91 21.05 3.98
CA ASN A 91 10.03 19.64 3.65
C ASN A 91 9.54 18.77 4.81
N VAL A 92 8.71 17.79 4.47
CA VAL A 92 8.04 16.89 5.41
C VAL A 92 8.03 15.48 4.85
N ARG A 93 7.69 14.52 5.70
CA ARG A 93 7.27 13.19 5.27
C ARG A 93 5.78 13.04 5.50
N ILE A 94 5.06 12.50 4.53
CA ILE A 94 3.65 12.14 4.71
C ILE A 94 3.46 10.62 4.77
N SER A 95 2.36 10.16 5.37
CA SER A 95 1.92 8.78 5.28
C SER A 95 0.40 8.66 5.19
N ILE A 96 -0.10 7.72 4.39
CA ILE A 96 -1.53 7.45 4.24
C ILE A 96 -1.78 5.96 4.48
N ARG A 97 -2.69 5.61 5.38
CA ARG A 97 -2.98 4.19 5.61
C ARG A 97 -3.73 3.59 4.41
N PRO A 98 -3.37 2.40 3.92
CA PRO A 98 -4.07 1.76 2.81
C PRO A 98 -5.59 1.59 3.03
N GLU A 99 -6.01 1.34 4.27
CA GLU A 99 -7.42 1.21 4.66
C GLU A 99 -8.21 2.54 4.66
N ASP A 100 -7.52 3.68 4.66
CA ASP A 100 -8.16 5.00 4.57
C ASP A 100 -8.43 5.44 3.12
N ILE A 101 -8.05 4.62 2.13
CA ILE A 101 -8.18 4.91 0.70
C ILE A 101 -9.36 4.13 0.12
N ILE A 102 -10.33 4.86 -0.41
CA ILE A 102 -11.47 4.31 -1.15
C ILE A 102 -11.10 4.21 -2.63
N LEU A 103 -11.43 3.08 -3.26
CA LEU A 103 -11.33 2.92 -4.71
C LEU A 103 -12.71 3.05 -5.36
N SER A 104 -12.75 3.69 -6.53
CA SER A 104 -13.98 3.85 -7.31
C SER A 104 -13.70 3.86 -8.81
N LYS A 105 -14.64 3.38 -9.63
CA LYS A 105 -14.58 3.50 -11.10
C LYS A 105 -14.95 4.90 -11.62
N GLY A 106 -15.49 5.74 -10.75
CA GLY A 106 -15.85 7.12 -11.05
C GLY A 106 -15.79 8.00 -9.81
N THR A 107 -15.99 9.29 -9.99
CA THR A 107 -16.03 10.24 -8.87
C THR A 107 -17.44 10.33 -8.29
N PHE A 108 -17.55 10.59 -6.99
CA PHE A 108 -18.82 10.89 -6.32
C PHE A 108 -18.64 12.10 -5.39
N ILE A 109 -19.75 12.79 -5.11
CA ILE A 109 -19.73 13.93 -4.17
C ILE A 109 -19.48 13.39 -2.76
N SER A 110 -18.42 13.87 -2.13
CA SER A 110 -18.06 13.49 -0.77
C SER A 110 -17.27 14.59 -0.07
N SER A 111 -17.04 14.42 1.23
CA SER A 111 -16.15 15.30 2.01
C SER A 111 -14.66 14.96 1.83
N ALA A 112 -14.33 13.88 1.11
CA ALA A 112 -12.95 13.59 0.77
C ALA A 112 -12.45 14.61 -0.25
N ARG A 113 -11.25 15.14 -0.01
CA ARG A 113 -10.65 16.19 -0.83
C ARG A 113 -9.56 15.67 -1.75
N ASN A 114 -8.92 14.58 -1.38
CA ASN A 114 -7.97 13.90 -2.24
C ASN A 114 -8.72 12.94 -3.15
N VAL A 115 -8.68 13.23 -4.45
CA VAL A 115 -9.28 12.42 -5.51
C VAL A 115 -8.25 12.31 -6.62
N HIS A 116 -7.57 11.17 -6.69
CA HIS A 116 -6.52 10.93 -7.67
C HIS A 116 -6.91 9.81 -8.61
N LYS A 117 -6.74 10.05 -9.90
CA LYS A 117 -6.95 9.07 -10.95
C LYS A 117 -5.67 8.28 -11.15
N GLY A 118 -5.77 6.96 -11.27
CA GLY A 118 -4.60 6.11 -11.47
C GLY A 118 -4.92 4.78 -12.14
N ILE A 119 -3.85 4.10 -12.56
CA ILE A 119 -3.92 2.80 -13.22
C ILE A 119 -3.48 1.72 -12.24
N VAL A 120 -4.23 0.62 -12.15
CA VAL A 120 -3.86 -0.53 -11.31
C VAL A 120 -2.63 -1.20 -11.91
N THR A 121 -1.56 -1.29 -11.14
CA THR A 121 -0.28 -1.87 -11.55
C THR A 121 0.00 -3.23 -10.92
N ASP A 122 -0.55 -3.48 -9.73
CA ASP A 122 -0.39 -4.75 -9.03
C ASP A 122 -1.58 -5.02 -8.09
N ILE A 123 -1.88 -6.30 -7.84
CA ILE A 123 -2.95 -6.75 -6.95
C ILE A 123 -2.45 -7.95 -6.15
N ILE A 124 -2.47 -7.82 -4.83
CA ILE A 124 -2.06 -8.88 -3.91
C ILE A 124 -3.24 -9.28 -3.05
N LEU A 125 -3.68 -10.52 -3.22
CA LEU A 125 -4.74 -11.12 -2.42
C LEU A 125 -4.17 -11.58 -1.08
N ASP A 126 -4.83 -11.21 0.01
CA ASP A 126 -4.49 -11.66 1.36
C ASP A 126 -5.75 -12.04 2.13
N GLY A 127 -6.06 -13.34 2.13
CA GLY A 127 -7.30 -13.87 2.71
C GLY A 127 -8.56 -13.26 2.09
N ASN A 128 -9.32 -12.53 2.90
CA ASN A 128 -10.55 -11.83 2.48
C ASN A 128 -10.32 -10.35 2.12
N SER A 129 -9.06 -9.95 2.01
CA SER A 129 -8.63 -8.60 1.62
C SER A 129 -7.76 -8.66 0.37
N ALA A 130 -7.58 -7.49 -0.25
CA ALA A 130 -6.68 -7.31 -1.37
C ALA A 130 -5.98 -5.96 -1.24
N LYS A 131 -4.66 -5.95 -1.42
CA LYS A 131 -3.90 -4.72 -1.65
C LYS A 131 -3.88 -4.44 -3.14
N VAL A 132 -4.38 -3.28 -3.53
CA VAL A 132 -4.38 -2.80 -4.92
C VAL A 132 -3.38 -1.66 -5.01
N VAL A 133 -2.39 -1.79 -5.89
CA VAL A 133 -1.39 -0.76 -6.15
C VAL A 133 -1.84 0.04 -7.36
N LEU A 134 -2.02 1.35 -7.20
CA LEU A 134 -2.32 2.29 -8.26
C LEU A 134 -1.09 3.15 -8.57
N ASP A 135 -0.86 3.43 -9.84
CA ASP A 135 0.01 4.51 -10.26
C ASP A 135 -0.84 5.77 -10.49
N ILE A 136 -0.68 6.76 -9.61
CA ILE A 136 -1.32 8.08 -9.71
C ILE A 136 -0.32 9.18 -10.13
N GLY A 137 0.83 8.79 -10.69
CA GLY A 137 2.06 9.59 -10.78
C GLY A 137 3.05 9.25 -9.67
N ILE A 138 2.56 8.66 -8.59
CA ILE A 138 3.31 7.97 -7.54
C ILE A 138 2.58 6.65 -7.20
N PRO A 139 3.29 5.62 -6.71
CA PRO A 139 2.69 4.34 -6.37
C PRO A 139 1.87 4.44 -5.07
N LEU A 140 0.55 4.27 -5.15
CA LEU A 140 -0.39 4.35 -4.02
C LEU A 140 -1.08 3.01 -3.79
N VAL A 141 -0.98 2.47 -2.58
CA VAL A 141 -1.56 1.19 -2.18
C VAL A 141 -2.88 1.40 -1.43
N ALA A 142 -3.97 0.84 -1.91
CA ALA A 142 -5.24 0.77 -1.18
C ALA A 142 -5.51 -0.65 -0.67
N LEU A 143 -6.09 -0.77 0.52
CA LEU A 143 -6.55 -2.05 1.08
C LEU A 143 -8.06 -2.14 0.96
N ILE A 144 -8.55 -3.09 0.17
CA ILE A 144 -9.98 -3.33 -0.03
C ILE A 144 -10.36 -4.77 0.33
N THR A 145 -11.66 -5.05 0.41
CA THR A 145 -12.12 -6.43 0.56
C THR A 145 -11.98 -7.19 -0.76
N LYS A 146 -11.75 -8.50 -0.69
CA LYS A 146 -11.77 -9.38 -1.87
C LYS A 146 -13.13 -9.35 -2.58
N LYS A 147 -14.21 -9.14 -1.82
CA LYS A 147 -15.56 -8.97 -2.37
C LYS A 147 -15.62 -7.73 -3.26
N SER A 148 -15.16 -6.57 -2.77
CA SER A 148 -15.11 -5.33 -3.55
C SER A 148 -14.24 -5.47 -4.80
N LEU A 149 -13.07 -6.11 -4.69
CA LEU A 149 -12.20 -6.38 -5.85
C LEU A 149 -12.97 -7.11 -6.96
N ASN A 150 -13.68 -8.18 -6.60
CA ASN A 150 -14.43 -9.01 -7.54
C ASN A 150 -15.66 -8.28 -8.11
N GLU A 151 -16.47 -7.64 -7.26
CA GLU A 151 -17.67 -6.91 -7.67
C GLU A 151 -17.34 -5.72 -8.58
N MET A 152 -16.20 -5.08 -8.34
CA MET A 152 -15.68 -4.01 -9.18
C MET A 152 -14.89 -4.53 -10.38
N ALA A 153 -14.67 -5.84 -10.53
CA ALA A 153 -13.85 -6.43 -11.59
C ALA A 153 -12.51 -5.70 -11.76
N ILE A 154 -11.79 -5.50 -10.65
CA ILE A 154 -10.51 -4.81 -10.64
C ILE A 154 -9.42 -5.77 -11.12
N GLU A 155 -8.70 -5.33 -12.15
CA GLU A 155 -7.59 -6.05 -12.77
C GLU A 155 -6.45 -5.08 -13.11
N ASN A 156 -5.25 -5.61 -13.35
CA ASN A 156 -4.11 -4.81 -13.78
C ASN A 156 -4.41 -4.08 -15.10
N GLY A 157 -4.02 -2.82 -15.19
CA GLY A 157 -4.34 -1.92 -16.30
C GLY A 157 -5.69 -1.21 -16.17
N LEU A 158 -6.54 -1.57 -15.19
CA LEU A 158 -7.79 -0.87 -14.98
C LEU A 158 -7.55 0.53 -14.40
N GLU A 159 -8.30 1.49 -14.92
CA GLU A 159 -8.31 2.86 -14.42
C GLU A 159 -9.31 3.02 -13.26
N LEU A 160 -8.85 3.59 -12.15
CA LEU A 160 -9.64 3.83 -10.94
C LEU A 160 -9.33 5.20 -10.35
N TYR A 161 -10.23 5.67 -9.48
CA TYR A 161 -10.03 6.82 -8.61
C TYR A 161 -9.72 6.34 -7.19
N SER A 162 -8.61 6.80 -6.62
CA SER A 162 -8.31 6.71 -5.20
C SER A 162 -8.81 7.96 -4.48
N ILE A 163 -9.61 7.78 -3.44
CA ILE A 163 -10.33 8.84 -2.75
C ILE A 163 -10.06 8.72 -1.24
N PHE A 164 -9.55 9.78 -0.63
CA PHE A 164 -9.28 9.81 0.81
C PHE A 164 -9.39 11.22 1.40
N LYS A 165 -9.61 11.29 2.72
CA LYS A 165 -9.76 12.57 3.41
C LYS A 165 -8.41 13.20 3.67
N THR A 166 -8.38 14.52 3.67
CA THR A 166 -7.26 15.34 4.14
C THR A 166 -6.78 14.91 5.53
N MET A 167 -7.72 14.59 6.43
CA MET A 167 -7.42 14.13 7.79
C MET A 167 -6.82 12.73 7.89
N SER A 168 -6.89 11.91 6.84
CA SER A 168 -6.26 10.59 6.81
C SER A 168 -4.77 10.66 6.47
N VAL A 169 -4.29 11.81 6.00
CA VAL A 169 -2.88 12.05 5.69
C VAL A 169 -2.16 12.47 6.96
N LYS A 170 -1.20 11.67 7.42
CA LYS A 170 -0.32 12.06 8.53
C LYS A 170 0.89 12.79 7.98
N VAL A 171 1.28 13.87 8.63
CA VAL A 171 2.44 14.70 8.27
C VAL A 171 3.46 14.67 9.41
N TYR A 172 4.71 14.45 9.06
CA TYR A 172 5.85 14.33 9.97
C TYR A 172 6.97 15.26 9.53
N LYS A 173 7.76 15.75 10.47
CA LYS A 173 8.98 16.52 10.20
C LYS A 173 10.21 15.65 10.35
#